data_AF-A0A3B9KUK2-F1
#
_entry.id   AF-A0A3B9KUK2-F1
#
_cell.length_a   1.000
_cell.length_b   1.000
_cell.length_c   1.000
_cell.angle_alpha   90.00
_cell.angle_beta   90.00
_cell.angle_gamma   90.00
#
_symmetry.space_group_name_H-M   'P 1'
#
loop_
_entity.id
_entity.type
_entity.pdbx_description
1 polymer ?
#
loop_
_entity_poly.entity_id
_entity_poly.type
_entity_poly.pdbx_seq_one_letter_code
_entity_poly.pdbx_strand_id
1 'polypeptide(L)' 'DMPGYREPVIMAAGTFVGGASLELTADAPIKPPYIAYVQGGLTYEHIKLAVLRCIEEFYQ' A
#
# COMPACT_ATOMS: atom_id res chain seq x y z
N ASP A 1 13.53 9.60 0.77
CA ASP A 1 13.42 9.58 2.24
C ASP A 1 12.14 10.21 2.71
N MET A 2 11.37 9.48 3.53
CA MET A 2 10.10 9.96 4.08
C MET A 2 10.37 10.65 5.43
N PRO A 3 9.99 11.93 5.61
CA PRO A 3 10.22 12.63 6.87
C PRO A 3 9.58 11.91 8.06
N GLY A 4 10.33 11.74 9.15
CA GLY A 4 9.86 11.08 10.37
C GLY A 4 10.10 9.57 10.43
N TYR A 5 10.53 8.94 9.34
CA TYR A 5 10.90 7.54 9.32
C TYR A 5 12.42 7.36 9.42
N ARG A 6 12.85 6.43 10.27
CA ARG A 6 14.27 6.08 10.43
C ARG A 6 14.76 5.19 9.30
N GLU A 7 13.89 4.35 8.79
CA GLU A 7 14.20 3.42 7.70
C GLU A 7 13.57 3.91 6.38
N PRO A 8 14.13 3.52 5.22
CA PRO A 8 13.49 3.78 3.93
C PRO A 8 12.08 3.20 3.92
N VAL A 9 11.13 3.93 3.32
CA VAL A 9 9.72 3.50 3.22
C VAL A 9 9.36 3.37 1.75
N ILE A 10 8.70 2.26 1.40
CA ILE A 10 8.02 2.09 0.11
C ILE A 10 6.54 2.44 0.29
N MET A 11 5.93 3.07 -0.72
CA MET A 11 4.53 3.48 -0.68
C MET A 11 3.88 3.32 -2.06
N ALA A 12 2.73 2.66 -2.08
CA ALA A 12 1.77 2.64 -3.18
C ALA A 12 0.62 3.59 -2.81
N ALA A 13 0.53 4.74 -3.49
CA ALA A 13 -0.42 5.81 -3.22
C ALA A 13 -1.08 6.32 -4.50
N GLY A 14 -1.64 5.40 -5.31
CA GLY A 14 -2.39 5.68 -6.54
C GLY A 14 -3.76 6.30 -6.25
N THR A 15 -3.76 7.45 -5.59
CA THR A 15 -4.94 8.15 -5.05
C THR A 15 -5.33 9.32 -5.94
N PHE A 16 -6.64 9.59 -6.05
CA PHE A 16 -7.14 10.77 -6.75
C PHE A 16 -6.76 12.06 -6.02
N VAL A 17 -6.79 12.05 -4.69
CA VAL A 17 -6.34 13.16 -3.85
C VAL A 17 -5.03 12.78 -3.17
N GLY A 18 -3.99 13.58 -3.41
CA GLY A 18 -2.64 13.31 -2.89
C GLY A 18 -2.61 13.13 -1.37
N GLY A 19 -2.20 11.94 -0.93
CA GLY A 19 -2.07 11.59 0.50
C GLY A 19 -3.38 11.14 1.16
N ALA A 20 -4.46 10.91 0.40
CA ALA A 20 -5.70 10.40 0.95
C ALA A 20 -5.58 8.94 1.39
N SER A 21 -5.60 8.68 2.71
CA SER A 21 -5.58 7.33 3.28
C SER A 21 -6.97 6.66 3.36
N LEU A 22 -8.03 7.37 2.93
CA LEU A 22 -9.35 6.77 2.71
C LEU A 22 -9.40 5.96 1.40
N GLU A 23 -8.59 6.36 0.41
CA GLU A 23 -8.40 5.60 -0.82
C GLU A 23 -7.46 4.42 -0.56
N LEU A 24 -7.44 3.44 -1.47
CA LEU A 24 -6.61 2.25 -1.27
C LEU A 24 -5.13 2.62 -1.35
N THR A 25 -4.39 2.38 -0.27
CA THR A 25 -2.95 2.62 -0.18
C THR A 25 -2.26 1.45 0.47
N ALA A 26 -0.97 1.30 0.19
CA ALA A 26 -0.12 0.38 0.94
C ALA A 26 1.26 0.99 1.19
N ASP A 27 1.82 0.78 2.37
CA ASP A 27 3.14 1.30 2.72
C ASP A 27 3.87 0.36 3.70
N ALA A 28 5.20 0.40 3.65
CA ALA A 28 6.04 -0.46 4.49
C ALA A 28 7.42 0.17 4.71
N PRO A 29 7.98 0.11 5.94
CA PRO A 29 9.40 0.34 6.13
C PRO A 29 10.19 -0.85 5.57
N ILE A 30 11.26 -0.58 4.83
CA ILE A 30 12.15 -1.58 4.24
C ILE A 30 13.10 -2.10 5.34
N LYS A 31 12.54 -2.88 6.27
CA LYS A 31 13.28 -3.57 7.33
C LYS A 31 12.56 -4.85 7.77
N PRO A 32 13.27 -5.85 8.31
CA PRO A 32 12.65 -7.02 8.93
C PRO A 32 11.69 -6.62 10.08
N PRO A 33 10.54 -7.31 10.25
CA PRO A 33 10.05 -8.47 9.49
C PRO A 33 9.25 -8.13 8.21
N TYR A 34 9.57 -7.02 7.54
CA TYR A 34 9.00 -6.58 6.24
C TYR A 34 7.47 -6.52 6.23
N ILE A 35 6.90 -5.91 7.27
CA ILE A 35 5.45 -5.76 7.42
C ILE A 35 4.97 -4.64 6.51
N ALA A 36 4.04 -4.96 5.61
CA ALA A 36 3.29 -3.98 4.84
C ALA A 36 1.93 -3.71 5.49
N TYR A 37 1.55 -2.44 5.53
CA TYR A 37 0.21 -2.00 5.89
C TYR A 37 -0.56 -1.77 4.59
N VAL A 38 -1.70 -2.45 4.46
CA VAL A 38 -2.60 -2.34 3.31
C VAL A 38 -3.95 -1.88 3.85
N GLN A 39 -4.36 -0.66 3.52
CA GLN A 39 -5.52 0.00 4.12
C GLN A 39 -6.29 0.87 3.13
N GLY A 40 -7.47 1.30 3.57
CA GLY A 40 -8.33 2.18 2.78
C GLY A 40 -9.00 1.47 1.61
N GLY A 41 -9.65 2.28 0.77
CA GLY A 41 -10.40 1.86 -0.39
C GLY A 41 -11.85 2.37 -0.33
N LEU A 42 -12.24 3.09 -1.39
CA LEU A 42 -13.57 3.70 -1.50
C LEU A 42 -14.67 2.69 -1.81
N THR A 43 -14.32 1.60 -2.50
CA THR A 43 -15.25 0.54 -2.88
C THR A 43 -14.62 -0.81 -2.58
N TYR A 44 -15.44 -1.74 -2.10
CA TYR A 44 -15.00 -3.09 -1.76
C TYR A 44 -14.47 -3.83 -2.99
N GLU A 45 -15.09 -3.61 -4.14
CA GLU A 45 -14.74 -4.23 -5.42
C GLU A 45 -13.32 -3.85 -5.84
N HIS A 46 -12.95 -2.58 -5.69
CA HIS A 46 -11.60 -2.11 -6.00
C HIS A 46 -10.56 -2.77 -5.10
N ILE A 47 -10.83 -2.83 -3.79
CA ILE A 47 -9.94 -3.49 -2.82
C ILE A 47 -9.75 -4.96 -3.19
N LYS A 48 -10.85 -5.68 -3.41
CA LYS A 48 -10.80 -7.12 -3.74
C LYS A 48 -10.02 -7.38 -5.02
N LEU A 49 -10.25 -6.59 -6.07
CA LEU A 49 -9.52 -6.72 -7.33
C LEU A 49 -8.03 -6.46 -7.15
N ALA A 50 -7.66 -5.36 -6.48
CA ALA A 50 -6.27 -4.99 -6.26
C ALA A 50 -5.50 -6.04 -5.46
N VAL A 51 -6.09 -6.57 -4.38
CA VAL A 51 -5.46 -7.62 -3.56
C VAL A 51 -5.31 -8.92 -4.35
N LEU A 52 -6.32 -9.32 -5.13
CA LEU A 52 -6.23 -10.53 -5.96
C LEU A 52 -5.13 -10.41 -7.03
N ARG A 53 -5.00 -9.24 -7.67
CA ARG A 53 -3.92 -8.98 -8.65
C ARG A 53 -2.54 -8.97 -8.01
N CYS A 54 -2.41 -8.36 -6.83
CA CYS A 54 -1.17 -8.38 -6.06
C CYS A 54 -0.75 -9.82 -5.76
N ILE A 55 -1.67 -10.66 -5.26
CA ILE A 55 -1.40 -12.07 -5.00
C ILE A 55 -1.01 -12.81 -6.29
N GLU A 56 -1.72 -12.59 -7.39
CA GLU A 56 -1.42 -13.19 -8.69
C GLU A 56 0.01 -12.85 -9.15
N GLU A 57 0.41 -11.57 -9.06
CA GLU A 57 1.76 -11.11 -9.42
C GLU A 57 2.85 -11.69 -8.50
N PHE A 58 2.57 -11.86 -7.20
CA PHE A 58 3.53 -12.47 -6.25
C PHE A 58 3.80 -13.95 -6.52
N TYR A 59 2.87 -14.67 -7.15
CA TYR A 59 3.00 -16.11 -7.44
C TYR A 59 3.51 -16.42 -8.85
N GLN A 60 3.67 -15.41 -9.72
CA GLN A 60 4.34 -15.56 -11.02
C GLN A 60 5.86 -15.59 -10.85
#